data_AF-A0A2V8NSN1-F1
#
_entry.id   AF-A0A2V8NSN1-F1
#
_cell.length_a   1.000
_cell.length_b   1.000
_cell.length_c   1.000
_cell.angle_alpha   90.00
_cell.angle_beta   90.00
_cell.angle_gamma   90.00
#
_symmetry.space_group_name_H-M   'P 1'
#
loop_
_entity.id
_entity.type
_entity.pdbx_description
1 polymer ?
#
loop_
_entity_poly.entity_id
_entity_poly.type
_entity_poly.pdbx_seq_one_letter_code
_entity_poly.pdbx_strand_id
1 'polypeptide(L)'
;MEANFRQLLPVLVQHSVRFIVVGGSAAIAHGLARLPYDVDAVYARAAGNIRNLAAALRDHKPYLRGAPAGLLSPGTSKRSKPD
;
A
#
# COMPACT_ATOMS: atom_id res chain seq x y z
N MET A 1 4.11 17.13 9.63
CA MET A 1 3.37 16.08 8.89
C MET A 1 3.38 14.86 9.80
N GLU A 2 2.34 14.70 10.62
CA GLU A 2 2.27 13.60 11.57
C GLU A 2 1.79 12.37 10.81
N ALA A 3 2.59 11.31 10.82
CA ALA A 3 2.28 10.16 10.00
C ALA A 3 1.23 9.28 10.73
N ASN A 4 0.03 9.24 10.16
CA ASN A 4 -1.14 8.59 10.78
C ASN A 4 -1.16 7.08 10.46
N PHE A 5 -0.13 6.35 10.91
CA PHE A 5 0.03 4.92 10.64
C PHE A 5 -1.08 4.05 11.23
N ARG A 6 -1.70 4.53 12.32
CA ARG A 6 -2.83 3.86 12.97
C ARG A 6 -4.04 3.68 12.03
N GLN A 7 -4.12 4.44 10.94
CA GLN A 7 -5.22 4.33 9.98
C GLN A 7 -4.95 3.35 8.84
N LEU A 8 -3.70 3.05 8.49
CA LEU A 8 -3.40 2.22 7.32
C LEU A 8 -3.68 0.73 7.57
N LEU A 9 -3.19 0.18 8.69
CA LEU A 9 -3.34 -1.25 8.98
C LEU A 9 -4.82 -1.69 9.08
N PRO A 10 -5.72 -0.95 9.76
CA PRO A 10 -7.14 -1.27 9.76
C PRO A 10 -7.76 -1.34 8.36
N VAL A 11 -7.37 -0.42 7.46
CA VAL A 11 -7.87 -0.41 6.07
C VAL A 11 -7.45 -1.67 5.32
N LEU A 12 -6.18 -2.09 5.45
CA LEU A 12 -5.70 -3.34 4.82
C LEU A 12 -6.44 -4.57 5.36
N VAL A 13 -6.73 -4.60 6.66
CA VAL A 13 -7.47 -5.70 7.31
C VAL A 13 -8.93 -5.73 6.85
N GLN A 14 -9.61 -4.59 6.81
CA GLN A 14 -11.00 -4.48 6.36
C GLN A 14 -11.19 -4.97 4.92
N HIS A 15 -10.20 -4.74 4.06
CA HIS A 15 -10.19 -5.21 2.68
C HIS A 15 -9.71 -6.67 2.51
N SER A 16 -9.47 -7.40 3.60
CA SER A 16 -8.96 -8.79 3.55
C SER A 16 -7.67 -8.91 2.75
N VAL A 17 -6.76 -7.96 2.92
CA VAL A 17 -5.41 -8.05 2.34
C VAL A 17 -4.59 -9.02 3.19
N ARG A 18 -3.95 -9.99 2.54
CA ARG A 18 -2.95 -10.89 3.12
C ARG A 18 -1.58 -10.26 3.01
N PHE A 19 -1.05 -9.84 4.15
CA PHE A 19 0.27 -9.22 4.27
C PHE A 19 0.93 -9.59 5.60
N ILE A 20 2.24 -9.35 5.69
CA ILE A 20 3.03 -9.44 6.91
C ILE A 20 3.71 -8.08 7.09
N VAL A 21 3.61 -7.52 8.29
CA VAL A 21 4.36 -6.30 8.65
C VAL A 21 5.83 -6.67 8.83
N VAL A 22 6.72 -5.90 8.21
CA VAL A 22 8.17 -6.09 8.27
C VAL A 22 8.84 -4.76 8.66
N GLY A 23 10.17 -4.73 8.66
CA GLY A 23 10.92 -3.49 8.92
C GLY A 23 10.83 -3.00 10.36
N GLY A 24 11.03 -1.69 10.54
CA GLY A 24 11.11 -1.08 11.87
C GLY A 24 9.84 -1.25 12.71
N SER A 25 8.66 -1.26 12.08
CA SER A 25 7.39 -1.45 12.79
C SER A 25 7.27 -2.85 13.39
N ALA A 26 7.76 -3.88 12.69
CA ALA A 26 7.82 -5.24 13.23
C ALA A 26 8.81 -5.34 14.40
N ALA A 27 9.96 -4.66 14.33
CA ALA A 27 10.92 -4.60 15.43
C ALA A 27 10.34 -3.97 16.71
N ILE A 28 9.50 -2.92 16.59
CA ILE A 28 8.76 -2.37 17.75
C ILE A 28 7.78 -3.38 18.31
N ALA A 29 7.02 -4.07 17.44
CA ALA A 29 6.07 -5.10 17.90
C ALA A 29 6.77 -6.20 18.71
N HIS A 30 8.08 -6.39 18.51
CA HIS A 30 8.94 -7.29 19.27
C HIS A 30 9.78 -6.62 20.38
N GLY A 31 9.51 -5.36 20.74
CA GLY A 31 10.06 -4.71 21.92
C GLY A 31 11.27 -3.79 21.71
N LEU A 32 11.63 -3.43 20.47
CA LEU A 32 12.68 -2.42 20.24
C LEU A 32 12.18 -0.98 20.46
N ALA A 33 12.97 -0.19 21.19
CA ALA A 33 12.69 1.21 21.51
C ALA A 33 13.21 2.20 20.44
N ARG A 34 12.75 2.07 19.19
CA ARG A 34 13.05 3.03 18.11
C ARG A 34 11.77 3.37 17.35
N LEU A 35 11.50 4.66 17.09
CA LEU A 35 10.38 5.10 16.24
C LEU A 35 10.78 5.05 14.75
N PRO A 36 10.19 4.16 13.93
CA PRO A 36 10.17 4.30 12.49
C PRO A 36 9.09 5.30 12.06
N TYR A 37 9.31 5.92 10.90
CA TYR A 37 8.43 6.91 10.28
C TYR A 37 7.69 6.31 9.07
N ASP A 38 7.65 4.99 8.97
CA ASP A 38 7.03 4.23 7.90
C ASP A 38 6.53 2.86 8.41
N VAL A 39 5.63 2.25 7.63
CA VAL A 39 5.18 0.87 7.79
C VAL A 39 5.55 0.12 6.54
N ASP A 40 6.38 -0.91 6.69
CA ASP A 40 6.72 -1.82 5.60
C ASP A 40 5.87 -3.08 5.69
N ALA A 41 5.39 -3.55 4.53
CA ALA A 41 4.65 -4.79 4.45
C ALA A 41 5.02 -5.58 3.20
N VAL A 42 5.16 -6.89 3.36
CA VAL A 42 5.18 -7.84 2.23
C VAL A 42 3.80 -8.44 2.06
N TYR A 43 3.35 -8.63 0.83
CA TYR A 43 2.01 -9.10 0.53
C TYR A 43 2.03 -10.35 -0.35
N ALA A 44 0.99 -11.18 -0.24
CA ALA A 44 0.83 -12.33 -1.11
C ALA A 44 0.54 -11.88 -2.56
N ARG A 45 1.23 -12.44 -3.56
CA ARG A 45 1.11 -12.01 -4.97
C ARG A 45 -0.01 -12.68 -5.76
N ALA A 46 -0.90 -13.42 -5.09
CA ALA A 46 -2.09 -13.95 -5.74
C ALA A 46 -2.96 -12.81 -6.29
N ALA A 47 -3.48 -12.95 -7.50
CA ALA A 47 -4.21 -11.88 -8.19
C ALA A 47 -5.38 -11.31 -7.36
N GLY A 48 -6.09 -12.16 -6.59
CA GLY A 48 -7.15 -11.72 -5.67
C GLY A 48 -6.64 -10.78 -4.57
N ASN A 49 -5.48 -11.10 -3.99
CA ASN A 49 -4.88 -10.27 -2.95
C ASN A 49 -4.40 -8.92 -3.49
N ILE A 50 -3.86 -8.89 -4.72
CA ILE A 50 -3.45 -7.64 -5.38
C ILE A 50 -4.67 -6.74 -5.64
N ARG A 51 -5.82 -7.31 -6.05
CA ARG A 51 -7.07 -6.55 -6.19
C ARG A 51 -7.53 -5.97 -4.87
N ASN A 52 -7.50 -6.77 -3.80
CA ASN A 52 -7.85 -6.29 -2.46
C ASN A 52 -6.93 -5.15 -2.00
N LEU A 53 -5.62 -5.29 -2.22
CA LEU A 53 -4.64 -4.26 -1.89
C LEU A 53 -4.87 -2.97 -2.68
N ALA A 54 -5.11 -3.07 -4.00
CA ALA A 54 -5.40 -1.90 -4.82
C ALA A 54 -6.71 -1.20 -4.40
N ALA A 55 -7.74 -1.97 -4.06
CA ALA A 55 -9.00 -1.43 -3.55
C ALA A 55 -8.83 -0.72 -2.20
N ALA A 56 -8.05 -1.31 -1.29
CA ALA A 56 -7.78 -0.75 0.03
C ALA A 56 -7.04 0.60 -0.06
N LEU A 57 -6.08 0.71 -0.97
CA LEU A 57 -5.26 1.91 -1.10
C LEU A 57 -5.89 3.02 -1.94
N ARG A 58 -6.93 2.72 -2.73
CA ARG A 58 -7.51 3.65 -3.73
C ARG A 58 -7.84 5.02 -3.15
N ASP A 59 -8.51 5.06 -2.01
CA ASP A 59 -9.03 6.30 -1.43
C ASP A 59 -7.91 7.15 -0.78
N HIS A 60 -6.75 6.55 -0.54
CA HIS A 60 -5.53 7.22 -0.08
C HIS A 60 -4.70 7.84 -1.22
N LYS A 61 -5.13 7.68 -2.48
CA LYS A 61 -4.50 8.26 -3.69
C LYS A 61 -2.97 8.02 -3.74
N PRO A 62 -2.50 6.77 -3.60
CA PRO A 62 -1.08 6.47 -3.62
C PRO A 62 -0.47 6.85 -4.98
N TYR A 63 0.78 7.31 -4.95
CA TYR A 63 1.58 7.57 -6.14
C TYR A 63 2.85 6.74 -6.10
N LEU A 64 3.33 6.33 -7.27
CA LEU A 64 4.58 5.58 -7.36
C LEU A 64 5.76 6.51 -7.10
N ARG A 65 6.61 6.10 -6.16
CA ARG A 65 7.88 6.79 -5.90
C ARG A 65 8.73 6.75 -7.18
N GLY A 66 9.18 7.91 -7.64
CA GLY A 66 10.03 8.04 -8.83
C GLY A 66 9.30 7.90 -10.17
N ALA A 67 7.97 7.78 -10.20
CA ALA A 67 7.20 7.80 -11.44
C ALA A 67 6.67 9.21 -11.76
N PRO A 68 6.34 9.50 -13.04
CA PRO A 68 5.62 10.71 -13.39
C PRO A 68 4.30 10.85 -12.61
N ALA A 69 3.96 12.08 -12.24
CA ALA A 69 2.71 12.37 -11.55
C ALA A 69 1.50 11.89 -12.38
N GLY A 70 0.55 11.23 -11.74
CA GLY A 70 -0.69 10.78 -12.38
C GLY A 70 -0.61 9.43 -13.11
N LEU A 71 0.52 8.71 -13.07
CA LEU A 71 0.65 7.39 -13.71
C LEU A 71 -0.37 6.35 -13.21
N LEU A 72 -0.80 6.46 -11.94
CA LEU A 72 -1.82 5.59 -11.32
C LEU A 72 -3.21 6.22 -11.24
N SER A 73 -3.37 7.46 -11.69
CA SER A 73 -4.69 8.09 -11.69
C SER A 73 -5.63 7.30 -12.60
N PRO A 74 -6.90 7.08 -12.24
CA PRO A 74 -7.88 6.49 -13.15
C PRO A 74 -8.16 7.48 -14.28
N GLY A 75 -7.31 7.43 -15.31
CA GLY A 75 -7.37 8.25 -16.51
C GLY A 75 -7.36 7.33 -17.72
N THR A 76 -8.52 7.24 -18.38
CA THR A 76 -8.69 6.91 -19.80
C THR A 76 -7.62 6.02 -20.41
N SER A 77 -7.79 4.70 -20.27
CA SER A 77 -7.13 3.75 -21.18
C SER A 77 -7.59 4.08 -22.62
N LYS A 78 -6.85 4.93 -23.33
CA LYS A 78 -6.73 4.79 -24.77
C LYS A 78 -5.84 3.58 -24.99
N ARG A 79 -6.45 2.39 -24.99
CA ARG A 79 -5.89 1.27 -25.74
C ARG A 79 -5.82 1.76 -27.18
N SER A 80 -4.63 2.12 -27.64
CA SER A 80 -4.37 2.20 -29.08
C SER A 80 -4.66 0.82 -29.64
N LYS A 81 -5.61 0.77 -30.58
CA LYS A 81 -5.89 -0.42 -31.37
C LYS A 81 -4.61 -0.77 -32.13
N PRO A 82 -4.14 -2.03 -32.13
CA PRO A 82 -3.04 -2.41 -33.00
C PRO A 82 -3.54 -2.40 -34.45
N ASP A 83 -2.67 -1.99 -35.37
CA ASP A 83 -2.87 -2.02 -36.82
C ASP A 83 -3.10 -3.44 -37.34
#